data_AF-A0A3B9IA63-F1
#
_entry.id   AF-A0A3B9IA63-F1
#
_cell.length_a   1.000
_cell.length_b   1.000
_cell.length_c   1.000
_cell.angle_alpha   90.00
_cell.angle_beta   90.00
_cell.angle_gamma   90.00
#
_symmetry.space_group_name_H-M   'P 1'
#
loop_
_entity.id
_entity.type
_entity.pdbx_description
1 polymer ?
#
loop_
_entity_poly.entity_id
_entity_poly.type
_entity_poly.pdbx_seq_one_letter_code
_entity_poly.pdbx_strand_id
1 'polypeptide(L)'
;MNTEVPTLSFGEPEPEAPVAVQEAPKPQVAAPKDEDILTEAERRQVEALAKQINLQDTNGILQYGAGTQKKMSEFSDAALATVKTRDLGEVGDMLSGVINNLEQFDPNEKEESGFFGLFKKPKKKMDEIKVQYDKANVNVEKVAKALQEHQVILMKDIATLDKMYASNLVYYKELTMYILAGKKAIENVKNGKLQEMRTRAEASGLSEDAQAVRDLEDQINRFEKKLHDLELTRMIAIQTAPQIRLIQSSDTMMVEKIQSTIVNTIPLWKNQMVLALGIEDSTKAAKA
;
A
#
# COMPACT_ATOMS: atom_id res chain seq x y z
N MET A 1 -17.40 -1.17 -55.60
CA MET A 1 -16.23 -1.13 -54.71
C MET A 1 -16.76 -1.12 -53.29
N ASN A 2 -16.68 -2.25 -52.60
CA ASN A 2 -17.07 -2.39 -51.19
C ASN A 2 -16.05 -1.63 -50.34
N THR A 3 -16.48 -0.60 -49.63
CA THR A 3 -15.70 -0.01 -48.54
C THR A 3 -16.17 -0.67 -47.25
N GLU A 4 -15.48 -1.75 -46.86
CA GLU A 4 -15.63 -2.35 -45.54
C GLU A 4 -15.16 -1.33 -44.49
N VAL A 5 -16.10 -0.90 -43.65
CA VAL A 5 -15.81 -0.08 -42.47
C VAL A 5 -15.19 -1.03 -41.44
N PRO A 6 -14.01 -0.71 -40.86
CA PRO A 6 -13.40 -1.58 -39.87
C PRO A 6 -14.22 -1.52 -38.58
N THR A 7 -15.00 -2.57 -38.32
CA THR A 7 -15.65 -2.78 -37.02
C THR A 7 -14.59 -3.23 -36.02
N LEU A 8 -14.14 -2.31 -35.16
CA LEU A 8 -13.34 -2.65 -33.99
C LEU A 8 -14.27 -3.25 -32.93
N SER A 9 -14.23 -4.58 -32.83
CA SER A 9 -14.82 -5.31 -31.71
C SER A 9 -14.03 -4.99 -30.44
N PHE A 10 -14.64 -4.24 -29.53
CA PHE A 10 -14.14 -4.08 -28.18
C PHE A 10 -14.58 -5.32 -27.41
N GLY A 11 -13.62 -6.15 -27.01
CA GLY A 11 -13.91 -7.26 -26.09
C GLY A 11 -14.64 -6.71 -24.88
N GLU A 12 -15.72 -7.38 -24.49
CA GLU A 12 -16.44 -7.08 -23.24
C GLU A 12 -15.44 -6.94 -22.09
N PRO A 13 -15.66 -6.01 -21.14
CA PRO A 13 -14.89 -6.01 -19.91
C PRO A 13 -15.15 -7.37 -19.24
N GLU A 14 -14.14 -8.24 -19.31
CA GLU A 14 -14.15 -9.53 -18.65
C GLU A 14 -14.53 -9.28 -17.18
N PRO A 15 -15.56 -9.94 -16.65
CA PRO A 15 -16.01 -9.69 -15.29
C PRO A 15 -14.80 -9.88 -14.37
N GLU A 16 -14.43 -8.81 -13.65
CA GLU A 16 -13.28 -8.81 -12.75
C GLU A 16 -13.43 -10.01 -11.82
N ALA A 17 -12.59 -11.04 -12.05
CA ALA A 17 -12.45 -12.11 -11.09
C ALA A 17 -12.09 -11.45 -9.77
N PRO A 18 -12.76 -11.79 -8.65
CA PRO A 18 -12.42 -11.23 -7.35
C PRO A 18 -10.92 -11.43 -7.19
N VAL A 19 -10.19 -10.33 -6.95
CA VAL A 19 -8.76 -10.36 -6.70
C VAL A 19 -8.56 -11.32 -5.54
N ALA A 20 -8.18 -12.56 -5.88
CA ALA A 20 -7.89 -13.57 -4.90
C ALA A 20 -6.78 -12.96 -4.07
N VAL A 21 -7.07 -12.76 -2.79
CA VAL A 21 -6.05 -12.50 -1.78
C VAL A 21 -5.16 -13.73 -1.83
N GLN A 22 -4.15 -13.71 -2.70
CA GLN A 22 -3.11 -14.71 -2.71
C GLN A 22 -2.51 -14.62 -1.31
N GLU A 23 -2.67 -15.68 -0.53
CA GLU A 23 -2.01 -15.82 0.76
C GLU A 23 -0.56 -15.40 0.55
N ALA A 24 -0.15 -14.38 1.30
CA ALA A 24 1.19 -13.82 1.22
C ALA A 24 2.19 -14.99 1.25
N PRO A 25 3.10 -15.11 0.26
CA PRO A 25 4.07 -16.18 0.26
C PRO A 25 4.86 -16.08 1.56
N LYS A 26 4.79 -17.13 2.40
CA LYS A 26 5.61 -17.23 3.61
C LYS A 26 7.06 -16.97 3.22
N PRO A 27 7.71 -15.88 3.67
CA PRO A 27 9.07 -15.63 3.30
C PRO A 27 9.97 -16.64 4.02
N GLN A 28 10.31 -17.74 3.36
CA GLN A 28 11.60 -18.40 3.57
C GLN A 28 12.65 -17.63 2.76
N VAL A 29 12.88 -16.38 3.14
CA VAL A 29 14.08 -15.66 2.72
C VAL A 29 15.02 -15.78 3.91
N ALA A 30 16.05 -16.61 3.77
CA ALA A 30 17.17 -16.58 4.71
C ALA A 30 17.65 -15.13 4.78
N ALA A 31 17.46 -14.51 5.95
CA ALA A 31 17.85 -13.13 6.15
C ALA A 31 19.35 -13.01 5.82
N PRO A 32 19.79 -12.01 5.03
CA PRO A 32 21.21 -11.70 4.91
C PRO A 32 21.78 -11.51 6.31
N LYS A 33 23.03 -11.94 6.53
CA LYS A 33 23.66 -11.80 7.86
C LYS A 33 23.55 -10.33 8.28
N ASP A 34 22.96 -10.09 9.45
CA ASP A 34 22.58 -8.76 9.95
C ASP A 34 23.73 -7.73 9.89
N GLU A 35 24.99 -8.19 9.93
CA GLU A 35 26.20 -7.36 9.85
C GLU A 35 26.54 -6.82 8.44
N ASP A 36 26.08 -7.49 7.38
CA ASP A 36 26.36 -7.10 5.99
C ASP A 36 25.56 -5.87 5.54
N ILE A 37 24.53 -5.49 6.32
CA ILE A 37 23.59 -4.40 6.01
C ILE A 37 24.08 -3.06 6.61
N LEU A 38 25.01 -3.12 7.56
CA LEU A 38 25.54 -1.95 8.25
C LEU A 38 26.76 -1.39 7.51
N THR A 39 26.82 -0.07 7.42
CA THR A 39 28.01 0.68 7.05
C THR A 39 29.06 0.58 8.16
N GLU A 40 30.30 0.93 7.83
CA GLU A 40 31.37 0.96 8.82
C GLU A 40 31.09 1.95 9.97
N ALA A 41 30.46 3.08 9.67
CA ALA A 41 30.02 4.04 10.68
C ALA A 41 28.96 3.43 11.62
N GLU A 42 27.96 2.75 11.07
CA GLU A 42 26.92 2.06 11.84
C GLU A 42 27.52 0.93 12.70
N ARG A 43 28.48 0.15 12.18
CA ARG A 43 29.21 -0.85 12.98
C ARG A 43 29.95 -0.23 14.17
N ARG A 44 30.63 0.90 13.98
CA ARG A 44 31.27 1.62 15.10
C ARG A 44 30.27 2.12 16.13
N GLN A 45 29.08 2.56 15.68
CA GLN A 45 27.99 2.92 16.60
C GLN A 45 27.52 1.71 17.41
N VAL A 46 27.36 0.54 16.78
CA VAL A 46 27.05 -0.71 17.49
C VAL A 46 28.08 -1.02 18.57
N GLU A 47 29.37 -0.86 18.28
CA GLU A 47 30.43 -1.07 19.28
C GLU A 47 30.36 -0.05 20.43
N ALA A 48 30.10 1.22 20.11
CA ALA A 48 29.96 2.28 21.10
C ALA A 48 28.74 2.03 22.01
N LEU A 49 27.60 1.65 21.43
CA LEU A 49 26.39 1.29 22.17
C LEU A 49 26.64 0.07 23.06
N ALA A 50 27.29 -0.98 22.55
CA ALA A 50 27.59 -2.18 23.32
C ALA A 50 28.41 -1.88 24.60
N LYS A 51 29.32 -0.90 24.54
CA LYS A 51 30.14 -0.47 25.70
C LYS A 51 29.35 0.34 26.75
N GLN A 52 28.25 0.98 26.35
CA GLN A 52 27.42 1.78 27.24
C GLN A 52 26.34 0.95 27.96
N ILE A 53 26.04 -0.24 27.46
CA ILE A 53 25.02 -1.12 28.05
C ILE A 53 25.53 -1.68 29.38
N ASN A 54 24.84 -1.32 30.46
CA ASN A 54 25.08 -1.87 31.79
C ASN A 54 24.00 -2.90 32.14
N LEU A 55 24.36 -4.18 32.15
CA LEU A 55 23.44 -5.28 32.50
C LEU A 55 23.14 -5.39 34.00
N GLN A 56 23.74 -4.57 34.86
CA GLN A 56 23.36 -4.51 36.27
C GLN A 56 22.30 -3.41 36.54
N ASP A 57 22.08 -2.52 35.58
CA ASP A 57 21.05 -1.49 35.68
C ASP A 57 19.69 -2.06 35.26
N THR A 58 18.87 -2.41 36.26
CA THR A 58 17.52 -2.96 36.05
C THR A 58 16.61 -1.98 35.30
N ASN A 59 16.75 -0.67 35.56
CA ASN A 59 15.94 0.33 34.86
C ASN A 59 16.42 0.50 33.41
N GLY A 60 17.74 0.48 33.20
CA GLY A 60 18.35 0.46 31.88
C GLY A 60 17.87 -0.72 31.03
N ILE A 61 17.82 -1.93 31.59
CA ILE A 61 17.26 -3.13 30.93
C ILE A 61 15.78 -2.95 30.60
N LEU A 62 14.99 -2.41 31.51
CA LEU A 62 13.56 -2.20 31.30
C LEU A 62 13.28 -1.22 30.15
N GLN A 63 14.06 -0.14 30.08
CA GLN A 63 13.92 0.93 29.07
C GLN A 63 14.64 0.60 27.76
N TYR A 64 15.42 -0.47 27.69
CA TYR A 64 16.17 -0.82 26.49
C TYR A 64 15.25 -1.08 25.31
N GLY A 65 15.45 -0.31 24.23
CA GLY A 65 14.64 -0.41 23.02
C GLY A 65 13.22 0.17 23.14
N ALA A 66 12.83 0.80 24.27
CA ALA A 66 11.52 1.41 24.44
C ALA A 66 11.25 2.52 23.40
N GLY A 67 12.27 3.32 23.09
CA GLY A 67 12.18 4.34 22.04
C GLY A 67 11.92 3.74 20.66
N THR A 68 12.53 2.58 20.38
CA THR A 68 12.35 1.85 19.13
C THR A 68 10.94 1.26 19.06
N GLN A 69 10.46 0.61 20.12
CA GLN A 69 9.09 0.12 20.20
C GLN A 69 8.04 1.23 20.02
N LYS A 70 8.27 2.42 20.56
CA LYS A 70 7.39 3.58 20.36
C LYS A 70 7.29 3.99 18.89
N LYS A 71 8.42 4.03 18.16
CA LYS A 71 8.43 4.32 16.72
C LYS A 71 7.61 3.32 15.92
N MET A 72 7.56 2.04 16.33
CA MET A 72 6.69 1.05 15.67
C MET A 72 5.20 1.37 15.85
N SER A 73 4.79 1.81 17.04
CA SER A 73 3.40 2.23 17.28
C SER A 73 3.05 3.43 16.39
N GLU A 74 3.91 4.45 16.39
CA GLU A 74 3.72 5.65 15.56
C GLU A 74 3.67 5.31 14.06
N PHE A 75 4.48 4.35 13.61
CA PHE A 75 4.43 3.82 12.24
C PHE A 75 3.09 3.12 11.94
N SER A 76 2.60 2.30 12.88
CA SER A 76 1.34 1.55 12.73
C SER A 76 0.13 2.49 12.66
N ASP A 77 0.14 3.54 13.48
CA ASP A 77 -0.90 4.57 13.48
C ASP A 77 -0.91 5.37 12.15
N ALA A 78 0.27 5.71 11.62
CA ALA A 78 0.40 6.37 10.33
C ALA A 78 -0.09 5.49 9.17
N ALA A 79 0.18 4.19 9.22
CA ALA A 79 -0.32 3.22 8.25
C ALA A 79 -1.86 3.16 8.25
N LEU A 80 -2.46 3.04 9.44
CA LEU A 80 -3.91 2.99 9.60
C LEU A 80 -4.60 4.28 9.12
N ALA A 81 -4.01 5.44 9.38
CA ALA A 81 -4.54 6.72 8.91
C ALA A 81 -4.60 6.79 7.38
N THR A 82 -3.59 6.26 6.69
CA THR A 82 -3.51 6.24 5.21
C THR A 82 -4.51 5.25 4.60
N VAL A 83 -4.76 4.11 5.26
CA VAL A 83 -5.78 3.14 4.80
C VAL A 83 -7.19 3.67 5.03
N LYS A 84 -7.44 4.38 6.13
CA LYS A 84 -8.77 4.90 6.49
C LYS A 84 -9.28 5.99 5.54
N THR A 85 -8.39 6.70 4.86
CA THR A 85 -8.78 7.67 3.82
C THR A 85 -9.23 7.03 2.50
N ARG A 86 -9.16 5.69 2.37
CA ARG A 86 -9.63 4.91 1.21
C ARG A 86 -11.16 4.71 1.22
N ASP A 87 -11.94 5.79 1.33
CA ASP A 87 -13.39 5.73 1.11
C ASP A 87 -13.66 5.52 -0.40
N LEU A 88 -13.54 4.26 -0.84
CA LEU A 88 -13.71 3.81 -2.23
C LEU A 88 -15.18 3.72 -2.67
N GLY A 89 -16.13 3.94 -1.74
CA GLY A 89 -17.56 3.80 -2.01
C GLY A 89 -18.08 4.81 -3.04
N GLU A 90 -17.66 6.06 -2.95
CA GLU A 90 -18.23 7.14 -3.78
C GLU A 90 -17.79 7.06 -5.25
N VAL A 91 -16.59 6.54 -5.51
CA VAL A 91 -16.04 6.43 -6.88
C VAL A 91 -16.62 5.22 -7.63
N GLY A 92 -16.84 4.10 -6.95
CA GLY A 92 -17.50 2.92 -7.53
C GLY A 92 -18.95 3.22 -7.96
N ASP A 93 -19.67 4.00 -7.14
CA ASP A 93 -21.02 4.45 -7.45
C ASP A 93 -21.04 5.47 -8.61
N MET A 94 -20.07 6.38 -8.67
CA MET A 94 -19.94 7.33 -9.78
C MET A 94 -19.61 6.65 -11.11
N LEU A 95 -18.68 5.69 -11.13
CA LEU A 95 -18.34 4.91 -12.33
C LEU A 95 -19.51 4.05 -12.81
N SER A 96 -20.21 3.38 -11.88
CA SER A 96 -21.43 2.62 -12.18
C SER A 96 -22.54 3.53 -12.74
N GLY A 97 -22.65 4.74 -12.21
CA GLY A 97 -23.55 5.77 -12.73
C GLY A 97 -23.25 6.17 -14.17
N VAL A 98 -22.00 6.12 -14.62
CA VAL A 98 -21.62 6.40 -16.02
C VAL A 98 -21.95 5.24 -16.93
N ILE A 99 -21.63 4.02 -16.51
CA ILE A 99 -21.91 2.80 -17.28
C ILE A 99 -23.43 2.65 -17.48
N ASN A 100 -24.23 2.86 -16.42
CA ASN A 100 -25.69 2.83 -16.50
C ASN A 100 -26.28 3.95 -17.36
N ASN A 101 -25.64 5.13 -17.42
CA ASN A 101 -26.05 6.19 -18.32
C ASN A 101 -25.62 5.91 -19.78
N LEU A 102 -24.62 5.05 -20.00
CA LEU A 102 -24.18 4.66 -21.34
C LEU A 102 -25.02 3.56 -21.97
N GLU A 103 -25.45 2.58 -21.19
CA GLU A 103 -26.40 1.56 -21.67
C GLU A 103 -27.67 2.25 -22.21
N GLN A 104 -28.10 3.36 -21.61
CA GLN A 104 -29.24 4.17 -22.10
C GLN A 104 -28.97 4.94 -23.41
N PHE A 105 -27.72 5.02 -23.86
CA PHE A 105 -27.31 5.72 -25.08
C PHE A 105 -26.85 4.78 -26.20
N ASP A 106 -26.87 3.46 -26.00
CA ASP A 106 -26.70 2.52 -27.10
C ASP A 106 -27.95 2.59 -28.01
N PRO A 107 -27.84 3.08 -29.26
CA PRO A 107 -28.96 3.09 -30.20
C PRO A 107 -29.40 1.68 -30.62
N ASN A 108 -28.65 0.64 -30.21
CA ASN A 108 -28.83 -0.75 -30.62
C ASN A 108 -29.30 -1.69 -29.50
N GLU A 109 -29.67 -1.21 -28.31
CA GLU A 109 -30.25 -2.10 -27.29
C GLU A 109 -31.67 -2.58 -27.67
N LYS A 110 -31.69 -3.80 -28.23
CA LYS A 110 -32.77 -4.81 -28.22
C LYS A 110 -34.09 -4.44 -28.91
N GLU A 111 -34.10 -4.57 -30.24
CA GLU A 111 -35.28 -5.07 -30.96
C GLU A 111 -35.19 -6.61 -31.09
N GLU A 112 -35.57 -7.33 -30.03
CA GLU A 112 -36.11 -8.69 -30.21
C GLU A 112 -37.35 -8.88 -29.35
N SER A 113 -38.49 -8.46 -29.89
CA SER A 113 -39.75 -9.21 -29.83
C SER A 113 -40.80 -8.56 -30.73
N GLY A 114 -41.13 -9.24 -31.84
CA GLY A 114 -42.43 -9.07 -32.51
C GLY A 114 -42.36 -8.72 -33.99
N PHE A 115 -42.68 -9.70 -34.85
CA PHE A 115 -42.85 -9.57 -36.30
C PHE A 115 -44.09 -8.75 -36.73
N PHE A 116 -44.70 -7.95 -35.85
CA PHE A 116 -45.82 -7.06 -36.18
C PHE A 116 -45.81 -5.86 -35.23
N GLY A 117 -45.17 -4.77 -35.65
CA GLY A 117 -45.03 -3.56 -34.85
C GLY A 117 -44.77 -2.33 -35.71
N LEU A 118 -45.56 -2.18 -36.78
CA LEU A 118 -45.56 -1.06 -37.72
C LEU A 118 -46.18 0.19 -37.04
N PHE A 119 -45.59 0.66 -35.93
CA PHE A 119 -46.03 1.84 -35.20
C PHE A 119 -44.85 2.73 -34.82
N LYS A 120 -44.67 3.77 -35.66
CA LYS A 120 -44.04 5.06 -35.37
C LYS A 120 -43.22 5.12 -34.07
N LYS A 121 -41.90 4.84 -34.14
CA LYS A 121 -40.97 5.53 -33.24
C LYS A 121 -41.17 7.03 -33.50
N PRO A 122 -41.58 7.85 -32.51
CA PRO A 122 -41.60 9.28 -32.72
C PRO A 122 -40.16 9.66 -33.08
N LYS A 123 -39.99 10.42 -34.17
CA LYS A 123 -38.75 11.16 -34.40
C LYS A 123 -38.53 11.94 -33.11
N LYS A 124 -37.67 11.45 -32.20
CA LYS A 124 -37.20 12.28 -31.09
C LYS A 124 -36.79 13.58 -31.74
N LYS A 125 -37.40 14.69 -31.34
CA LYS A 125 -37.12 15.96 -32.00
C LYS A 125 -35.62 16.17 -31.82
N MET A 126 -34.93 16.65 -32.85
CA MET A 126 -33.50 16.99 -32.77
C MET A 126 -33.16 17.79 -31.49
N ASP A 127 -34.11 18.59 -31.01
CA ASP A 127 -34.02 19.33 -29.75
C ASP A 127 -33.93 18.40 -28.51
N GLU A 128 -34.65 17.27 -28.48
CA GLU A 128 -34.55 16.26 -27.41
C GLU A 128 -33.20 15.53 -27.44
N ILE A 129 -32.64 15.26 -28.63
CA ILE A 129 -31.33 14.61 -28.77
C ILE A 129 -30.19 15.56 -28.37
N LYS A 130 -30.31 16.86 -28.71
CA LYS A 130 -29.41 17.91 -28.22
C LYS A 130 -29.47 18.06 -26.69
N VAL A 131 -30.66 18.07 -26.11
CA VAL A 131 -30.83 18.10 -24.64
C VAL A 131 -30.24 16.85 -23.97
N GLN A 132 -30.41 15.68 -24.59
CA GLN A 132 -29.79 14.43 -24.12
C GLN A 132 -28.25 14.49 -24.21
N TYR A 133 -27.70 15.02 -25.31
CA TYR A 133 -26.27 15.26 -25.46
C TYR A 133 -25.74 16.22 -24.38
N ASP A 134 -26.36 17.38 -24.18
CA ASP A 134 -25.92 18.37 -23.20
C ASP A 134 -25.88 17.76 -21.80
N LYS A 135 -26.90 16.97 -21.45
CA LYS A 135 -26.98 16.24 -20.17
C LYS A 135 -25.87 15.19 -20.05
N ALA A 136 -25.62 14.41 -21.09
CA ALA A 136 -24.57 13.40 -21.09
C ALA A 136 -23.17 14.03 -21.04
N ASN A 137 -22.93 15.12 -21.76
CA ASN A 137 -21.67 15.87 -21.71
C ASN A 137 -21.41 16.42 -20.30
N VAL A 138 -22.42 17.02 -19.65
CA VAL A 138 -22.29 17.48 -18.25
C VAL A 138 -21.94 16.33 -17.30
N ASN A 139 -22.53 15.14 -17.49
CA ASN A 139 -22.20 13.97 -16.68
C ASN A 139 -20.78 13.47 -16.94
N VAL A 140 -20.35 13.41 -18.21
CA VAL A 140 -18.98 13.04 -18.58
C VAL A 140 -17.96 14.00 -17.97
N GLU A 141 -18.22 15.31 -17.96
CA GLU A 141 -17.31 16.28 -17.32
C GLU A 141 -17.26 16.11 -15.79
N LYS A 142 -18.39 15.82 -15.15
CA LYS A 142 -18.42 15.53 -13.70
C LYS A 142 -17.56 14.30 -13.36
N VAL A 143 -17.61 13.28 -14.21
CA VAL A 143 -16.86 12.04 -14.03
C VAL A 143 -15.38 12.27 -14.28
N ALA A 144 -15.03 13.02 -15.32
CA ALA A 144 -13.66 13.44 -15.57
C ALA A 144 -13.08 14.16 -14.35
N LYS A 145 -13.84 15.09 -13.75
CA LYS A 145 -13.45 15.81 -12.54
C LYS A 145 -13.29 14.90 -11.33
N ALA A 146 -14.23 13.99 -11.08
CA ALA A 146 -14.14 13.04 -9.98
C ALA A 146 -12.92 12.10 -10.13
N LEU A 147 -12.67 11.61 -11.36
CA LEU A 147 -11.50 10.81 -11.69
C LEU A 147 -10.19 11.58 -11.45
N GLN A 148 -10.12 12.85 -11.86
CA GLN A 148 -8.98 13.72 -11.59
C GLN A 148 -8.75 13.95 -10.10
N GLU A 149 -9.81 14.20 -9.33
CA GLU A 149 -9.71 14.37 -7.87
C GLU A 149 -9.21 13.09 -7.20
N HIS A 150 -9.70 11.92 -7.62
CA HIS A 150 -9.25 10.64 -7.09
C HIS A 150 -7.80 10.32 -7.49
N GLN A 151 -7.39 10.67 -8.71
CA GLN A 151 -6.00 10.55 -9.16
C GLN A 151 -5.05 11.32 -8.23
N VAL A 152 -5.40 12.56 -7.86
CA VAL A 152 -4.59 13.39 -6.95
C VAL A 152 -4.47 12.73 -5.57
N ILE A 153 -5.55 12.14 -5.07
CA ILE A 153 -5.54 11.40 -3.79
C ILE A 153 -4.58 10.21 -3.88
N LEU A 154 -4.70 9.37 -4.90
CA LEU A 154 -3.82 8.21 -5.08
C LEU A 154 -2.35 8.61 -5.21
N MET A 155 -2.05 9.68 -5.94
CA MET A 155 -0.69 10.21 -6.04
C MET A 155 -0.14 10.67 -4.67
N LYS A 156 -0.98 11.28 -3.84
CA LYS A 156 -0.62 11.66 -2.46
C LYS A 156 -0.38 10.42 -1.58
N ASP A 157 -1.19 9.39 -1.74
CA ASP A 157 -1.05 8.13 -1.01
C ASP A 157 0.26 7.43 -1.37
N ILE A 158 0.60 7.33 -2.67
CA ILE A 158 1.89 6.81 -3.14
C ILE A 158 3.07 7.55 -2.48
N ALA A 159 3.03 8.89 -2.48
CA ALA A 159 4.08 9.70 -1.85
C ALA A 159 4.15 9.52 -0.33
N THR A 160 3.01 9.26 0.32
CA THR A 160 2.95 8.95 1.76
C THR A 160 3.55 7.58 2.04
N LEU A 161 3.18 6.57 1.24
CA LEU A 161 3.73 5.22 1.32
C LEU A 161 5.24 5.20 1.05
N ASP A 162 5.78 6.08 0.19
CA ASP A 162 7.23 6.20 -0.03
C ASP A 162 7.96 6.68 1.23
N LYS A 163 7.39 7.69 1.91
CA LYS A 163 7.92 8.17 3.19
C LYS A 163 7.85 7.09 4.26
N MET A 164 6.75 6.33 4.30
CA MET A 164 6.59 5.20 5.20
C MET A 164 7.64 4.12 4.93
N TYR A 165 7.87 3.76 3.66
CA TYR A 165 8.89 2.80 3.27
C TYR A 165 10.29 3.24 3.74
N ALA A 166 10.66 4.49 3.47
CA ALA A 166 11.94 5.04 3.91
C ALA A 166 12.08 5.03 5.45
N SER A 167 11.01 5.39 6.16
CA SER A 167 10.98 5.38 7.63
C SER A 167 11.12 3.96 8.19
N ASN A 168 10.45 2.98 7.57
CA ASN A 168 10.56 1.56 7.96
C ASN A 168 11.98 1.01 7.75
N LEU A 169 12.69 1.45 6.69
CA LEU A 169 14.10 1.07 6.48
C LEU A 169 15.03 1.62 7.56
N VAL A 170 14.87 2.90 7.93
CA VAL A 170 15.64 3.51 9.04
C VAL A 170 15.34 2.77 10.34
N TYR A 171 14.07 2.50 10.60
CA TYR A 171 13.61 1.78 11.78
C TYR A 171 14.19 0.35 11.87
N TYR A 172 14.18 -0.37 10.75
CA TYR A 172 14.80 -1.70 10.64
C TYR A 172 16.31 -1.67 10.96
N LYS A 173 17.03 -0.66 10.46
CA LYS A 173 18.46 -0.48 10.75
C LYS A 173 18.72 -0.18 12.22
N GLU A 174 17.95 0.73 12.81
CA GLU A 174 18.05 1.04 14.24
C GLU A 174 17.84 -0.21 15.08
N LEU A 175 16.76 -0.96 14.87
CA LEU A 175 16.50 -2.23 15.56
C LEU A 175 17.69 -3.19 15.44
N THR A 176 18.23 -3.35 14.23
CA THR A 176 19.38 -4.22 13.97
C THR A 176 20.60 -3.79 14.78
N MET A 177 20.90 -2.49 14.82
CA MET A 177 22.01 -1.96 15.62
C MET A 177 21.80 -2.21 17.12
N TYR A 178 20.60 -1.96 17.66
CA TYR A 178 20.28 -2.22 19.07
C TYR A 178 20.38 -3.71 19.42
N ILE A 179 19.92 -4.60 18.55
CA ILE A 179 20.01 -6.05 18.76
C ILE A 179 21.47 -6.50 18.78
N LEU A 180 22.27 -6.07 17.80
CA LEU A 180 23.70 -6.42 17.72
C LEU A 180 24.49 -5.87 18.91
N ALA A 181 24.25 -4.61 19.30
CA ALA A 181 24.90 -4.00 20.45
C ALA A 181 24.57 -4.75 21.74
N GLY A 182 23.29 -5.12 21.91
CA GLY A 182 22.84 -5.89 23.06
C GLY A 182 23.45 -7.28 23.13
N LYS A 183 23.51 -8.01 22.01
CA LYS A 183 24.16 -9.33 21.93
C LYS A 183 25.63 -9.25 22.29
N LYS A 184 26.34 -8.25 21.77
CA LYS A 184 27.76 -8.00 22.08
C LYS A 184 27.97 -7.64 23.56
N ALA A 185 27.07 -6.85 24.14
CA ALA A 185 27.13 -6.53 25.57
C ALA A 185 26.95 -7.77 26.46
N ILE A 186 25.98 -8.65 26.13
CA ILE A 186 25.79 -9.93 26.83
C ILE A 186 27.06 -10.78 26.73
N GLU A 187 27.63 -10.92 25.54
CA GLU A 187 28.84 -11.71 25.34
C GLU A 187 30.02 -11.17 26.17
N ASN A 188 30.24 -9.84 26.15
CA ASN A 188 31.29 -9.20 26.93
C ASN A 188 31.12 -9.44 28.44
N VAL A 189 29.89 -9.35 28.96
CA VAL A 189 29.61 -9.57 30.39
C VAL A 189 29.76 -11.05 30.74
N LYS A 190 29.26 -11.97 29.90
CA LYS A 190 29.39 -13.42 30.11
C LYS A 190 30.86 -13.86 30.14
N ASN A 191 31.65 -13.41 29.16
CA ASN A 191 33.06 -13.82 29.00
C ASN A 191 34.02 -13.07 29.92
N GLY A 192 33.61 -11.95 30.51
CA GLY A 192 34.41 -11.17 31.45
C GLY A 192 33.85 -11.24 32.86
N LYS A 193 33.02 -10.25 33.20
CA LYS A 193 32.58 -9.99 34.58
C LYS A 193 31.90 -11.19 35.25
N LEU A 194 31.02 -11.88 34.54
CA LEU A 194 30.31 -13.03 35.08
C LEU A 194 31.28 -14.18 35.39
N GLN A 195 32.23 -14.44 34.50
CA GLN A 195 33.25 -15.47 34.71
C GLN A 195 34.13 -15.13 35.92
N GLU A 196 34.56 -13.88 36.06
CA GLU A 196 35.30 -13.42 37.25
C GLU A 196 34.50 -13.59 38.54
N MET A 197 33.20 -13.25 38.53
CA MET A 197 32.32 -13.39 39.69
C MET A 197 32.10 -14.85 40.08
N ARG A 198 31.96 -15.75 39.09
CA ARG A 198 31.86 -17.20 39.32
C ARG A 198 33.11 -17.74 40.00
N THR A 199 34.29 -17.45 39.47
CA THR A 199 35.57 -17.87 40.08
C THR A 199 35.74 -17.31 41.49
N ARG A 200 35.30 -16.07 41.75
CA ARG A 200 35.32 -15.50 43.11
C ARG A 200 34.40 -16.23 44.07
N ALA A 201 33.15 -16.49 43.66
CA ALA A 201 32.18 -17.19 44.50
C ALA A 201 32.64 -18.62 44.85
N GLU A 202 33.26 -19.31 43.89
CA GLU A 202 33.86 -20.64 44.11
C GLU A 202 35.03 -20.58 45.11
N ALA A 203 35.87 -19.55 45.01
CA ALA A 203 37.03 -19.38 45.89
C ALA A 203 36.65 -18.91 47.31
N SER A 204 35.63 -18.05 47.45
CA SER A 204 35.24 -17.49 48.74
C SER A 204 34.33 -18.41 49.55
N GLY A 205 33.49 -19.21 48.87
CA GLY A 205 32.47 -20.04 49.52
C GLY A 205 31.36 -19.25 50.22
N LEU A 206 31.30 -17.93 50.04
CA LEU A 206 30.31 -17.06 50.67
C LEU A 206 28.98 -17.10 49.91
N SER A 207 27.87 -17.22 50.66
CA SER A 207 26.52 -17.20 50.07
C SER A 207 26.19 -15.87 49.36
N GLU A 208 26.81 -14.76 49.78
CA GLU A 208 26.62 -13.44 49.15
C GLU A 208 27.21 -13.39 47.74
N ASP A 209 28.43 -13.89 47.55
CA ASP A 209 29.07 -13.94 46.23
C ASP A 209 28.30 -14.86 45.27
N ALA A 210 27.81 -16.00 45.78
CA ALA A 210 26.96 -16.91 45.00
C ALA A 210 25.62 -16.25 44.60
N GLN A 211 25.04 -15.42 45.47
CA GLN A 211 23.82 -14.68 45.15
C GLN A 211 24.09 -13.60 44.09
N ALA A 212 25.19 -12.85 44.19
CA ALA A 212 25.55 -11.83 43.21
C ALA A 212 25.74 -12.40 41.79
N VAL A 213 26.28 -13.62 41.67
CA VAL A 213 26.36 -14.34 40.38
C VAL A 213 24.96 -14.61 39.82
N ARG A 214 24.06 -15.17 40.65
CA ARG A 214 22.67 -15.46 40.23
C ARG A 214 21.93 -14.20 39.82
N ASP A 215 22.09 -13.12 40.57
CA ASP A 215 21.44 -11.84 40.26
C ASP A 215 21.90 -11.31 38.89
N LEU A 216 23.19 -11.38 38.57
CA LEU A 216 23.71 -10.98 37.26
C LEU A 216 23.20 -11.91 36.13
N GLU A 217 23.15 -13.22 36.36
CA GLU A 217 22.58 -14.18 35.41
C GLU A 217 21.11 -13.90 35.12
N ASP A 218 20.33 -13.58 36.15
CA ASP A 218 18.92 -13.20 36.02
C ASP A 218 18.74 -11.90 35.22
N GLN A 219 19.63 -10.91 35.42
CA GLN A 219 19.60 -9.68 34.62
C GLN A 219 19.97 -9.93 33.15
N ILE A 220 20.97 -10.77 32.89
CA ILE A 220 21.31 -11.22 31.53
C ILE A 220 20.11 -11.89 30.88
N ASN A 221 19.46 -12.82 31.57
CA ASN A 221 18.26 -13.53 31.07
C ASN A 221 17.11 -12.57 30.77
N ARG A 222 16.90 -11.54 31.61
CA ARG A 222 15.89 -10.49 31.35
C ARG A 222 16.23 -9.66 30.12
N PHE A 223 17.50 -9.31 29.96
CA PHE A 223 17.96 -8.54 28.81
C PHE A 223 17.88 -9.35 27.51
N GLU A 224 18.21 -10.65 27.52
CA GLU A 224 18.02 -11.56 26.39
C GLU A 224 16.55 -11.62 25.93
N LYS A 225 15.60 -11.70 26.87
CA LYS A 225 14.17 -11.62 26.55
C LYS A 225 13.81 -10.30 25.87
N LYS A 226 14.36 -9.17 26.35
CA LYS A 226 14.18 -7.86 25.71
C LYS A 226 14.74 -7.82 24.29
N LEU A 227 15.91 -8.41 24.05
CA LEU A 227 16.47 -8.49 22.70
C LEU A 227 15.59 -9.36 21.79
N HIS A 228 15.02 -10.44 22.30
CA HIS A 228 14.08 -11.26 21.54
C HIS A 228 12.82 -10.50 21.13
N ASP A 229 12.26 -9.68 22.03
CA ASP A 229 11.12 -8.80 21.69
C ASP A 229 11.49 -7.81 20.56
N LEU A 230 12.71 -7.28 20.57
CA LEU A 230 13.22 -6.41 19.50
C LEU A 230 13.42 -7.18 18.19
N GLU A 231 13.89 -8.43 18.23
CA GLU A 231 14.03 -9.29 17.06
C GLU A 231 12.68 -9.58 16.40
N LEU A 232 11.65 -9.86 17.20
CA LEU A 232 10.28 -10.02 16.71
C LEU A 232 9.80 -8.74 16.03
N THR A 233 10.04 -7.60 16.66
CA THR A 233 9.69 -6.28 16.11
C THR A 233 10.42 -6.00 14.79
N ARG A 234 11.68 -6.43 14.67
CA ARG A 234 12.47 -6.35 13.43
C ARG A 234 11.90 -7.25 12.33
N MET A 235 11.42 -8.44 12.68
CA MET A 235 10.78 -9.33 11.71
C MET A 235 9.50 -8.71 11.13
N ILE A 236 8.72 -8.01 11.96
CA ILE A 236 7.56 -7.24 11.48
C ILE A 236 8.02 -6.18 10.48
N ALA A 237 9.04 -5.38 10.80
CA ALA A 237 9.56 -4.35 9.89
C ALA A 237 10.01 -4.92 8.54
N ILE A 238 10.65 -6.11 8.52
CA ILE A 238 11.01 -6.83 7.28
C ILE A 238 9.76 -7.16 6.47
N GLN A 239 8.71 -7.68 7.10
CA GLN A 239 7.47 -8.09 6.44
C GLN A 239 6.62 -6.90 5.98
N THR A 240 6.69 -5.76 6.67
CA THR A 240 5.96 -4.54 6.32
C THR A 240 6.49 -3.93 5.01
N ALA A 241 7.80 -3.99 4.75
CA ALA A 241 8.40 -3.41 3.55
C ALA A 241 7.76 -3.89 2.22
N PRO A 242 7.59 -5.20 1.95
CA PRO A 242 6.92 -5.67 0.74
C PRO A 242 5.41 -5.35 0.74
N GLN A 243 4.75 -5.28 1.89
CA GLN A 243 3.35 -4.89 1.97
C GLN A 243 3.14 -3.43 1.53
N ILE A 244 4.01 -2.51 1.97
CA ILE A 244 3.98 -1.12 1.49
C ILE A 244 4.13 -1.09 -0.03
N ARG A 245 5.11 -1.83 -0.58
CA ARG A 245 5.37 -1.88 -2.02
C ARG A 245 4.20 -2.44 -2.83
N LEU A 246 3.52 -3.45 -2.30
CA LEU A 246 2.33 -4.02 -2.94
C LEU A 246 1.21 -2.97 -3.04
N ILE A 247 0.95 -2.23 -1.97
CA ILE A 247 -0.06 -1.17 -1.94
C ILE A 247 0.32 -0.06 -2.92
N GLN A 248 1.58 0.39 -2.93
CA GLN A 248 2.07 1.39 -3.88
C GLN A 248 1.90 0.98 -5.34
N SER A 249 2.21 -0.27 -5.66
CA SER A 249 2.03 -0.82 -7.01
C SER A 249 0.55 -0.79 -7.42
N SER A 250 -0.35 -1.17 -6.50
CA SER A 250 -1.79 -1.11 -6.72
C SER A 250 -2.28 0.32 -6.98
N ASP A 251 -1.84 1.29 -6.17
CA ASP A 251 -2.23 2.69 -6.33
C ASP A 251 -1.67 3.28 -7.64
N THR A 252 -0.44 2.91 -8.00
CA THR A 252 0.20 3.33 -9.26
C THR A 252 -0.59 2.82 -10.48
N MET A 253 -0.94 1.53 -10.48
CA MET A 253 -1.75 0.95 -11.55
C MET A 253 -3.12 1.64 -11.68
N MET A 254 -3.74 2.00 -10.55
CA MET A 254 -5.01 2.73 -10.56
C MET A 254 -4.84 4.14 -11.14
N VAL A 255 -3.78 4.86 -10.78
CA VAL A 255 -3.44 6.17 -11.37
C VAL A 255 -3.24 6.06 -12.88
N GLU A 256 -2.55 5.03 -13.37
CA GLU A 256 -2.34 4.80 -14.81
C GLU A 256 -3.66 4.52 -15.54
N LYS A 257 -4.54 3.69 -14.96
CA LYS A 257 -5.88 3.41 -15.52
C LYS A 257 -6.74 4.68 -15.57
N ILE A 258 -6.76 5.46 -14.50
CA ILE A 258 -7.48 6.74 -14.45
C ILE A 258 -6.94 7.71 -15.50
N GLN A 259 -5.61 7.85 -15.59
CA GLN A 259 -4.96 8.71 -16.58
C GLN A 259 -5.38 8.31 -17.99
N SER A 260 -5.29 7.02 -18.33
CA SER A 260 -5.71 6.50 -19.63
C SER A 260 -7.18 6.78 -19.92
N THR A 261 -8.05 6.64 -18.91
CA THR A 261 -9.49 6.92 -19.05
C THR A 261 -9.74 8.40 -19.36
N ILE A 262 -9.05 9.31 -18.66
CA ILE A 262 -9.18 10.75 -18.86
C ILE A 262 -8.66 11.19 -20.23
N VAL A 263 -7.52 10.66 -20.68
CA VAL A 263 -6.84 11.15 -21.90
C VAL A 263 -7.23 10.41 -23.18
N ASN A 264 -7.68 9.15 -23.08
CA ASN A 264 -8.03 8.33 -24.24
C ASN A 264 -9.53 8.07 -24.32
N THR A 265 -10.13 7.52 -23.25
CA THR A 265 -11.53 7.04 -23.28
C THR A 265 -12.54 8.18 -23.33
N ILE A 266 -12.42 9.17 -22.44
CA ILE A 266 -13.35 10.30 -22.38
C ILE A 266 -13.38 11.12 -23.68
N PRO A 267 -12.23 11.50 -24.28
CA PRO A 267 -12.23 12.20 -25.57
C PRO A 267 -12.83 11.37 -26.70
N LEU A 268 -12.56 10.05 -26.72
CA LEU A 268 -13.15 9.15 -27.71
C LEU A 268 -14.69 9.19 -27.61
N TRP A 269 -15.24 9.13 -26.40
CA TRP A 269 -16.69 9.18 -26.19
C TRP A 269 -17.29 10.52 -26.60
N LYS A 270 -16.65 11.64 -26.23
CA LYS A 270 -17.06 12.98 -26.69
C LYS A 270 -17.08 13.04 -28.22
N ASN A 271 -16.06 12.50 -28.88
CA ASN A 271 -16.00 12.44 -30.35
C ASN A 271 -17.14 11.59 -30.93
N GLN A 272 -17.42 10.41 -30.37
CA GLN A 272 -18.54 9.56 -30.83
C GLN A 272 -19.90 10.25 -30.67
N MET A 273 -20.13 10.96 -29.56
CA MET A 273 -21.35 11.73 -29.35
C MET A 273 -21.52 12.88 -30.36
N VAL A 274 -20.43 13.58 -30.69
CA VAL A 274 -20.43 14.63 -31.72
C VAL A 274 -20.72 14.05 -33.11
N LEU A 275 -20.11 12.91 -33.46
CA LEU A 275 -20.36 12.25 -34.73
C LEU A 275 -21.83 11.81 -34.86
N ALA A 276 -22.43 11.26 -33.80
CA ALA A 276 -23.84 10.88 -33.77
C ALA A 276 -24.76 12.08 -34.04
N LEU A 277 -24.50 13.24 -33.41
CA LEU A 277 -25.23 14.49 -33.68
C LEU A 277 -25.04 14.97 -35.14
N GLY A 278 -23.81 14.94 -35.66
CA GLY A 278 -23.50 15.41 -37.01
C GLY A 278 -24.09 14.54 -38.13
N ILE A 279 -24.13 13.23 -37.93
CA ILE A 279 -24.79 12.30 -38.87
C ILE A 279 -26.29 12.60 -38.94
N GLU A 280 -26.94 12.87 -37.82
CA GLU A 280 -28.37 13.19 -37.81
C GLU A 280 -28.70 14.52 -38.50
N ASP A 281 -27.86 15.56 -38.32
CA ASP A 281 -27.97 16.85 -39.01
C ASP A 281 -27.77 16.69 -40.54
N SER A 282 -26.79 15.89 -40.97
CA SER A 282 -26.56 15.61 -42.40
C SER A 282 -27.72 14.82 -43.05
N THR A 283 -28.34 13.90 -42.29
CA THR A 283 -29.50 13.11 -42.73
C THR A 283 -30.75 14.00 -42.90
N LYS A 284 -30.85 15.10 -42.14
CA LYS A 284 -31.87 16.14 -42.31
C LYS A 284 -31.62 16.99 -43.56
N ALA A 285 -30.38 17.43 -43.77
CA ALA A 285 -30.01 18.25 -44.91
C ALA A 285 -30.19 17.50 -46.25
N ALA A 286 -29.96 16.18 -46.27
CA ALA A 286 -30.17 15.34 -47.44
C ALA A 286 -31.65 14.98 -47.72
N LYS A 287 -32.56 15.22 -46.75
CA LYS A 287 -34.01 14.95 -46.88
C LYS A 287 -34.84 16.22 -47.10
N ALA A 288 -34.23 17.40 -47.00
CA ALA A 288 -34.82 18.70 -47.34
C ALA A 288 -34.55 19.04 -48.80
#